data_AF-A0A367XKX4-F1
#
_entry.id   AF-A0A367XKX4-F1
#
_cell.length_a   1.000
_cell.length_b   1.000
_cell.length_c   1.000
_cell.angle_alpha   90.00
_cell.angle_beta   90.00
_cell.angle_gamma   90.00
#
_symmetry.space_group_name_H-M   'P 1'
#
loop_
_entity.id
_entity.type
_entity.pdbx_description
1 polymer ?
#
loop_
_entity_poly.entity_id
_entity_poly.type
_entity_poly.pdbx_seq_one_letter_code
_entity_poly.pdbx_strand_id
1 'polypeptide(L)'
;MNDTDWLHIVEFKTIEPIGVIMIIRKPADLQNAVRTLRKQRGLTQTEAAQLIGHSRKWLSSLETGATQPPVDMVINLLVLLGAPIHLDMPGEIDRPEQNDKTTSDLLDIDEGL
;
A
#
# COMPACT_ATOMS: atom_id res chain seq x y z
N MET A 1 -5.66 -35.30 39.18
CA MET A 1 -5.97 -33.87 38.98
C MET A 1 -4.69 -33.10 39.22
N ASN A 2 -3.96 -32.85 38.13
CA ASN A 2 -3.29 -31.59 37.82
C ASN A 2 -2.69 -31.77 36.41
N ASP A 3 -3.24 -31.10 35.40
CA ASP A 3 -2.86 -29.73 34.98
C ASP A 3 -1.42 -29.75 34.45
N THR A 4 -1.11 -29.62 33.17
CA THR A 4 -1.87 -29.27 31.95
C THR A 4 -0.87 -29.63 30.84
N ASP A 5 -1.20 -30.55 29.95
CA ASP A 5 -1.43 -30.31 28.52
C ASP A 5 -0.83 -29.01 27.91
N TRP A 6 0.49 -28.83 28.00
CA TRP A 6 1.23 -27.68 27.45
C TRP A 6 2.13 -28.01 26.24
N LEU A 7 1.86 -29.06 25.46
CA LEU A 7 2.68 -29.41 24.28
C LEU A 7 1.94 -29.46 22.93
N HIS A 8 0.76 -28.83 22.82
CA HIS A 8 0.03 -28.72 21.54
C HIS A 8 -0.37 -27.27 21.14
N ILE A 9 0.41 -26.28 21.55
CA ILE A 9 0.27 -24.87 21.13
C ILE A 9 1.65 -24.51 20.54
N VAL A 10 1.89 -24.25 19.27
CA VAL A 10 1.13 -23.66 18.17
C VAL A 10 1.80 -24.15 16.88
N GLU A 11 1.03 -24.52 15.86
CA GLU A 11 1.54 -24.47 14.50
C GLU A 11 2.02 -23.04 14.26
N PHE A 12 3.34 -22.84 14.11
CA PHE A 12 3.89 -21.57 13.66
C PHE A 12 3.42 -21.34 12.23
N LYS A 13 2.23 -20.75 12.11
CA LYS A 13 1.68 -20.22 10.87
C LYS A 13 2.76 -19.35 10.24
N THR A 14 3.12 -19.73 9.02
CA THR A 14 3.99 -19.05 8.06
C THR A 14 4.27 -17.61 8.46
N ILE A 15 5.52 -17.31 8.81
CA ILE A 15 5.99 -15.93 8.84
C ILE A 15 5.96 -15.50 7.38
N GLU A 16 4.86 -14.88 6.95
CA GLU A 16 4.79 -14.17 5.67
C GLU A 16 5.99 -13.22 5.67
N PRO A 17 6.91 -13.32 4.70
CA PRO A 17 8.08 -12.44 4.68
C PRO A 17 7.60 -10.99 4.67
N ILE A 18 8.15 -10.17 5.57
CA ILE A 18 7.88 -8.74 5.67
C ILE A 18 7.99 -8.18 4.25
N GLY A 19 6.84 -7.82 3.67
CA GLY A 19 6.75 -7.43 2.27
C GLY A 19 7.68 -6.26 2.00
N VAL A 20 8.58 -6.41 1.02
CA VAL A 20 9.43 -5.31 0.58
C VAL A 20 8.52 -4.25 -0.03
N ILE A 21 8.49 -3.06 0.59
CA ILE A 21 7.75 -1.92 0.06
C ILE A 21 8.49 -1.39 -1.17
N MET A 22 7.82 -1.35 -2.30
CA MET A 22 8.30 -0.69 -3.51
C MET A 22 7.74 0.73 -3.60
N ILE A 23 8.63 1.72 -3.65
CA ILE A 23 8.24 3.11 -3.85
C ILE A 23 8.21 3.42 -5.36
N ILE A 24 7.05 3.77 -5.87
CA ILE A 24 6.84 4.18 -7.27
C ILE A 24 7.13 5.69 -7.39
N ARG A 25 8.09 6.07 -8.24
CA ARG A 25 8.49 7.46 -8.49
C ARG A 25 8.15 7.93 -9.90
N LYS A 26 8.13 7.01 -10.86
CA LYS A 26 7.86 7.27 -12.28
C LYS A 26 7.11 6.11 -12.94
N PRO A 27 6.46 6.32 -14.09
CA PRO A 27 5.73 5.25 -14.79
C PRO A 27 6.56 4.00 -15.09
N ALA A 28 7.87 4.15 -15.34
CA ALA A 28 8.78 3.03 -15.57
C ALA A 28 8.87 2.08 -14.36
N ASP A 29 8.63 2.56 -13.14
CA ASP A 29 8.65 1.72 -11.93
C ASP A 29 7.47 0.75 -11.93
N LEU A 30 6.28 1.19 -12.39
CA LEU A 30 5.11 0.32 -12.58
C LEU A 30 5.38 -0.78 -13.61
N GLN A 31 6.04 -0.43 -14.73
CA GLN A 31 6.40 -1.38 -15.79
C GLN A 31 7.33 -2.47 -15.25
N ASN A 32 8.33 -2.07 -14.46
CA ASN A 32 9.25 -2.99 -13.80
C ASN A 32 8.54 -3.85 -12.75
N ALA A 33 7.62 -3.27 -11.99
CA ALA A 33 6.81 -4.00 -11.00
C ALA A 33 6.00 -5.11 -11.68
N VAL A 34 5.25 -4.80 -12.75
CA VAL A 34 4.49 -5.77 -13.54
C VAL A 34 5.39 -6.90 -14.03
N ARG A 35 6.53 -6.58 -14.65
CA ARG A 35 7.49 -7.57 -15.17
C ARG A 35 8.04 -8.47 -14.06
N THR A 36 8.34 -7.90 -12.91
CA THR A 36 8.92 -8.62 -11.76
C THR A 36 7.89 -9.56 -11.15
N LEU A 37 6.70 -9.06 -10.82
CA LEU A 37 5.61 -9.82 -10.23
C LEU A 37 5.12 -10.94 -11.14
N ARG A 38 5.07 -10.70 -12.45
CA ARG A 38 4.75 -11.74 -13.44
C ARG A 38 5.77 -12.87 -13.40
N LYS A 39 7.07 -12.53 -13.42
CA LYS A 39 8.15 -13.53 -13.38
C LYS A 39 8.17 -14.30 -12.07
N GLN A 40 7.93 -13.64 -10.94
CA GLN A 40 7.82 -14.29 -9.63
C GLN A 40 6.70 -15.33 -9.58
N ARG A 41 5.62 -15.12 -10.35
CA ARG A 41 4.53 -16.10 -10.52
C ARG A 41 4.79 -17.17 -11.58
N GLY A 42 5.94 -17.15 -12.24
CA GLY A 42 6.24 -18.09 -13.33
C GLY A 42 5.39 -17.89 -14.58
N LEU A 43 4.71 -16.75 -14.73
CA LEU A 43 3.82 -16.50 -15.87
C LEU A 43 4.59 -16.00 -17.09
N THR A 44 4.23 -16.51 -18.26
CA THR A 44 4.59 -15.93 -19.55
C THR A 44 3.87 -14.60 -19.77
N GLN A 45 4.34 -13.81 -20.74
CA GLN A 45 3.63 -12.59 -21.12
C GLN A 45 2.23 -12.87 -21.68
N THR A 46 2.03 -14.01 -22.33
CA THR A 46 0.72 -14.37 -22.88
C THR A 46 -0.28 -14.63 -21.76
N GLU A 47 0.09 -15.44 -20.77
CA GLU A 47 -0.78 -15.78 -19.64
C GLU A 47 -1.15 -14.56 -18.81
N ALA A 48 -0.17 -13.70 -18.48
CA ALA A 48 -0.44 -12.49 -17.72
C ALA A 48 -1.31 -11.48 -18.48
N ALA A 49 -1.15 -11.36 -19.80
CA ALA A 49 -2.00 -10.48 -20.60
C ALA A 49 -3.45 -10.99 -20.67
N GLN A 50 -3.64 -12.31 -20.69
CA GLN A 50 -4.97 -12.93 -20.71
C GLN A 50 -5.77 -12.65 -19.43
N LEU A 51 -5.11 -12.45 -18.28
CA LEU A 51 -5.77 -12.08 -17.02
C LEU A 51 -6.64 -10.83 -17.13
N ILE A 52 -6.30 -9.92 -18.05
CA ILE A 52 -7.00 -8.67 -18.30
C ILE A 52 -7.57 -8.58 -19.72
N GLY A 53 -7.65 -9.69 -20.45
CA GLY A 53 -8.22 -9.73 -21.80
C GLY A 53 -7.37 -9.02 -22.88
N HIS A 54 -6.06 -8.91 -22.69
CA HIS A 54 -5.15 -8.25 -23.63
C HIS A 54 -4.20 -9.22 -24.35
N SER A 55 -3.56 -8.73 -25.41
CA SER A 55 -2.60 -9.51 -26.20
C SER A 55 -1.21 -9.55 -25.55
N ARG A 56 -0.43 -10.60 -25.85
CA ARG A 56 1.01 -10.65 -25.49
C ARG A 56 1.79 -9.43 -25.99
N LYS A 57 1.47 -8.92 -27.20
CA LYS A 57 2.11 -7.73 -27.76
C LYS A 57 1.84 -6.50 -26.89
N TRP A 58 0.61 -6.33 -26.41
CA TRP A 58 0.25 -5.26 -25.48
C TRP A 58 1.10 -5.32 -24.20
N LEU A 59 1.21 -6.50 -23.58
CA LEU A 59 2.01 -6.63 -22.35
C LEU A 59 3.50 -6.42 -22.62
N SER A 60 4.00 -6.91 -23.76
CA SER A 60 5.38 -6.64 -24.18
C SER A 60 5.64 -5.14 -24.31
N SER A 61 4.74 -4.39 -24.94
CA SER A 61 4.89 -2.93 -25.08
C SER A 61 4.82 -2.20 -23.75
N LEU A 62 3.96 -2.65 -22.82
CA LEU A 62 3.91 -2.13 -21.46
C LEU A 62 5.24 -2.37 -20.73
N GLU A 63 5.76 -3.61 -20.71
CA GLU A 63 6.98 -3.96 -19.98
C GLU A 63 8.26 -3.33 -20.55
N THR A 64 8.25 -2.91 -21.81
CA THR A 64 9.39 -2.20 -22.43
C THR A 64 9.20 -0.68 -22.43
N GLY A 65 8.07 -0.17 -21.92
CA GLY A 65 7.73 1.25 -21.98
C GLY A 65 7.49 1.79 -23.39
N ALA A 66 7.26 0.91 -24.37
CA ALA A 66 6.98 1.30 -25.76
C ALA A 66 5.59 1.95 -25.91
N THR A 67 4.70 1.70 -24.95
CA THR A 67 3.39 2.34 -24.83
C THR A 67 3.15 2.73 -23.38
N GLN A 68 2.41 3.80 -23.16
CA GLN A 68 1.86 4.17 -21.85
C GLN A 68 0.38 3.79 -21.81
N PRO A 69 0.03 2.58 -21.34
CA PRO A 69 -1.37 2.21 -21.24
C PRO A 69 -2.09 3.04 -20.17
N PRO A 70 -3.44 3.09 -20.24
CA PRO A 70 -4.27 3.70 -19.21
C PRO A 70 -3.92 3.19 -17.80
N VAL A 71 -3.94 4.10 -16.83
CA VAL A 71 -3.49 3.82 -15.46
C VAL A 71 -4.32 2.72 -14.78
N ASP A 72 -5.63 2.71 -15.02
CA ASP A 72 -6.57 1.69 -14.53
C ASP A 72 -6.19 0.28 -14.99
N MET A 73 -5.75 0.11 -16.24
CA MET A 73 -5.29 -1.19 -16.75
C MET A 73 -4.05 -1.68 -16.00
N VAL A 74 -3.10 -0.78 -15.71
CA VAL A 74 -1.89 -1.13 -14.97
C VAL A 74 -2.23 -1.52 -13.54
N ILE A 75 -3.11 -0.78 -12.89
CA ILE A 75 -3.59 -1.07 -11.53
C ILE A 75 -4.28 -2.45 -11.49
N ASN A 76 -5.21 -2.72 -12.42
CA ASN A 76 -5.91 -4.00 -12.49
C ASN A 76 -4.94 -5.17 -12.67
N LEU A 77 -3.95 -5.01 -13.55
CA LEU A 77 -2.93 -6.05 -13.74
C LEU A 77 -2.10 -6.27 -12.48
N LEU A 78 -1.69 -5.22 -11.76
CA LEU A 78 -0.95 -5.34 -10.50
C LEU A 78 -1.76 -6.06 -9.42
N VAL A 79 -3.05 -5.76 -9.30
CA VAL A 79 -3.96 -6.45 -8.38
C VAL A 79 -4.10 -7.94 -8.72
N LEU A 80 -4.27 -8.27 -10.00
CA LEU A 80 -4.34 -9.67 -10.46
C LEU A 80 -2.99 -10.41 -10.31
N LEU A 81 -1.90 -9.66 -10.42
CA LEU A 81 -0.57 -10.08 -10.00
C LEU A 81 -0.37 -9.84 -8.49
N GLY A 82 -1.42 -9.98 -7.67
CA GLY A 82 -1.41 -10.01 -6.20
C GLY A 82 -0.57 -8.95 -5.51
N ALA A 83 -0.46 -7.76 -6.10
CA ALA A 83 0.22 -6.60 -5.54
C ALA A 83 -0.76 -5.43 -5.51
N PRO A 84 -1.70 -5.43 -4.54
CA PRO A 84 -2.59 -4.28 -4.34
C PRO A 84 -1.76 -3.01 -4.05
N ILE A 85 -2.27 -1.87 -4.49
CA ILE A 85 -1.60 -0.58 -4.29
C ILE A 85 -2.06 0.00 -2.96
N HIS A 86 -1.10 0.38 -2.13
CA HIS A 86 -1.31 1.14 -0.91
C HIS A 86 -0.95 2.61 -1.16
N LEU A 87 -1.77 3.51 -0.62
CA LEU A 87 -1.55 4.96 -0.70
C LEU A 87 -1.31 5.50 0.70
N ASP A 88 -0.14 6.08 0.92
CA ASP A 88 0.17 6.80 2.15
C ASP A 88 -0.30 8.25 2.01
N MET A 89 -1.31 8.61 2.80
CA MET A 89 -1.79 9.98 2.88
C MET A 89 -0.96 10.73 3.94
N PRO A 90 -0.50 11.97 3.68
CA PRO A 90 0.06 12.79 4.75
C PRO A 90 -1.03 13.02 5.80
N GLY A 91 -0.74 12.72 7.07
CA GLY A 91 -1.69 12.98 8.15
C GLY A 91 -2.01 14.47 8.25
N GLU A 92 -3.27 14.80 8.51
CA GLU A 92 -3.57 16.11 9.09
C GLU A 92 -2.85 16.14 10.44
N ILE A 93 -1.88 17.03 10.57
CA ILE A 93 -1.36 17.38 11.88
C ILE A 93 -2.57 17.98 12.58
N ASP A 94 -3.15 17.28 13.55
CA ASP A 94 -4.11 17.85 14.50
C ASP A 94 -3.48 19.14 15.00
N ARG A 95 -3.95 20.26 14.43
CA ARG A 95 -3.50 21.57 14.82
C ARG A 95 -4.09 21.71 16.21
N PRO A 96 -3.30 21.72 17.30
CA PRO A 96 -3.88 21.79 18.64
C PRO A 96 -4.78 23.01 18.66
N GLU A 97 -6.08 22.79 18.87
CA GLU A 97 -7.06 23.85 19.00
C GLU A 97 -6.49 24.85 20.01
N GLN A 98 -6.42 26.12 19.60
CA GLN A 98 -6.05 27.20 20.48
C GLN A 98 -7.06 27.22 21.64
N ASN A 99 -6.73 26.54 22.73
CA ASN A 99 -7.44 26.69 23.98
C ASN A 99 -6.99 28.01 24.62
N ASP A 100 -7.32 29.14 23.97
CA ASP A 100 -7.18 30.47 24.55
C ASP A 100 -8.47 30.83 25.28
N LYS A 101 -8.79 30.02 26.29
CA LYS A 101 -9.77 30.35 27.34
C LYS A 101 -9.07 30.28 28.69
N THR A 102 -8.01 31.08 28.88
CA THR A 102 -7.38 31.18 30.22
C THR A 102 -7.02 32.60 30.64
N THR A 103 -7.26 33.64 29.84
CA THR A 103 -6.85 35.01 30.23
C THR A 103 -7.90 36.10 30.10
N SER A 104 -9.20 35.75 30.19
CA SER A 104 -10.27 36.77 30.31
C SER A 104 -10.95 36.82 31.67
N ASP A 105 -10.83 35.80 32.52
CA ASP A 105 -11.56 35.72 33.81
C ASP A 105 -10.69 36.11 35.04
N LEU A 106 -9.44 36.54 34.83
CA LEU A 106 -8.51 36.90 35.92
C LEU A 106 -8.25 38.42 36.06
N LEU A 107 -9.02 39.27 35.37
CA LEU A 107 -8.93 40.73 35.49
C LEU A 107 -10.28 41.36 35.89
N ASP A 108 -10.86 40.86 36.98
CA ASP A 108 -11.90 41.58 37.76
C ASP A 108 -11.47 41.62 39.23
N ILE A 109 -10.24 42.06 39.48
CA ILE A 109 -9.82 42.53 40.80
C ILE A 109 -9.46 44.00 40.64
N ASP A 110 -10.48 44.84 40.51
CA ASP A 110 -10.33 46.27 40.76
C ASP A 110 -10.96 46.63 42.11
N GLU A 111 -10.18 47.40 42.84
CA GLU A 111 -10.28 47.72 44.25
C GLU A 111 -11.43 48.69 44.51
N GLY A 112 -12.39 48.29 45.34
CA GLY A 112 -13.36 49.20 45.95
C GLY A 112 -13.18 49.23 47.46
N LEU A 113 -12.23 50.04 47.95
CA LEU A 113 -12.14 50.52 49.33
C LEU A 113 -12.65 51.96 49.42
#